data_AF-A0A6B3Q894-F1
#
_entry.id   AF-A0A6B3Q894-F1
#
_cell.length_a   1.000
_cell.length_b   1.000
_cell.length_c   1.000
_cell.angle_alpha   90.00
_cell.angle_beta   90.00
_cell.angle_gamma   90.00
#
_symmetry.space_group_name_H-M   'P 1'
#
loop_
_entity.id
_entity.type
_entity.pdbx_description
1 polymer ?
#
loop_
_entity_poly.entity_id
_entity_poly.type
_entity_poly.pdbx_seq_one_letter_code
_entity_poly.pdbx_strand_id
1 'polypeptide(L)'
;MKKMVLGLLFSCFMLGACSTNKASTSTKADTATESSLRKEVSDLKKENNELNKRVEVLTNMSDNSSTENSSNDESTNGNVKIGQSVGFTSGELITVTEVKADDTIGLMDIKDGEHPVVVTAIVENKTNSPIDFNSQTFDLYDGNDELARFDASTYSNNVPHEIASGKKATVVMHFGVKGNAPYSVTYGPATWNE
;
A
#
# COMPACT_ATOMS: atom_id res chain seq x y z
N MET A 1 5.30 42.78 19.66
CA MET A 1 6.63 43.06 19.10
C MET A 1 6.73 42.45 17.70
N LYS A 2 6.61 43.26 16.64
CA LYS A 2 6.85 42.86 15.24
C LYS A 2 7.69 43.97 14.61
N LYS A 3 8.82 43.58 14.01
CA LYS A 3 9.88 44.47 13.53
C LYS A 3 9.50 45.05 12.16
N MET A 4 9.82 46.34 11.98
CA MET A 4 9.84 47.06 10.71
C MET A 4 11.14 46.77 9.93
N VAL A 5 11.23 47.40 8.73
CA VAL A 5 12.42 47.72 7.90
C VAL A 5 12.53 46.78 6.68
N LEU A 6 12.65 47.19 5.39
CA LEU A 6 13.26 48.34 4.69
C LEU A 6 12.72 48.40 3.23
N GLY A 7 12.30 49.55 2.66
CA GLY A 7 13.05 50.37 1.66
C GLY A 7 13.23 49.69 0.27
N LEU A 8 12.51 49.96 -0.83
CA LEU A 8 12.27 51.17 -1.66
C LEU A 8 13.46 51.59 -2.55
N LEU A 9 13.30 51.49 -3.89
CA LEU A 9 13.88 52.30 -5.01
C LEU A 9 13.57 51.60 -6.37
N PHE A 10 12.65 52.08 -7.23
CA PHE A 10 12.82 53.04 -8.37
C PHE A 10 14.11 52.78 -9.19
N SER A 11 14.17 52.71 -10.53
CA SER A 11 13.31 53.22 -11.61
C SER A 11 13.79 52.78 -13.01
N CYS A 12 12.84 52.58 -13.92
CA CYS A 12 12.71 53.07 -15.32
C CYS A 12 13.68 52.75 -16.50
N PHE A 13 13.02 52.79 -17.67
CA PHE A 13 13.43 53.03 -19.07
C PHE A 13 13.88 51.83 -19.93
N MET A 14 13.52 51.66 -21.20
CA MET A 14 12.41 52.00 -22.13
C MET A 14 12.87 51.45 -23.50
N LEU A 15 11.94 50.89 -24.30
CA LEU A 15 11.82 50.93 -25.78
C LEU A 15 12.97 50.48 -26.72
N GLY A 16 12.60 49.74 -27.79
CA GLY A 16 13.19 49.98 -29.13
C GLY A 16 13.37 48.80 -30.10
N ALA A 17 12.34 48.59 -30.93
CA ALA A 17 12.39 48.45 -32.40
C ALA A 17 13.12 47.29 -33.15
N CYS A 18 12.39 46.78 -34.15
CA CYS A 18 12.76 45.87 -35.24
C CYS A 18 13.83 46.43 -36.21
N SER A 19 14.61 45.57 -36.89
CA SER A 19 14.59 45.39 -38.37
C SER A 19 15.81 44.63 -38.93
N THR A 20 15.50 43.54 -39.64
CA THR A 20 15.89 43.13 -41.01
C THR A 20 17.35 43.20 -41.54
N ASN A 21 17.86 41.99 -41.85
CA ASN A 21 18.71 41.54 -42.98
C ASN A 21 20.07 42.20 -43.29
N LYS A 22 21.15 41.39 -43.24
CA LYS A 22 21.88 40.93 -44.44
C LYS A 22 22.79 39.73 -44.16
N ALA A 23 22.71 38.73 -45.02
CA ALA A 23 23.47 37.49 -44.99
C ALA A 23 24.97 37.68 -45.31
N SER A 24 25.82 36.84 -44.71
CA SER A 24 27.17 36.54 -45.20
C SER A 24 27.54 35.09 -44.86
N THR A 25 27.43 34.24 -45.88
CA THR A 25 28.40 33.20 -46.26
C THR A 25 28.82 32.13 -45.22
N SER A 26 28.13 30.99 -45.21
CA SER A 26 28.64 29.72 -44.64
C SER A 26 28.10 28.45 -45.32
N THR A 27 28.01 28.43 -46.66
CA THR A 27 27.36 27.37 -47.47
C THR A 27 28.03 25.97 -47.42
N LYS A 28 28.95 25.69 -46.49
CA LYS A 28 29.47 24.34 -46.22
C LYS A 28 29.27 23.84 -44.78
N ALA A 29 29.02 24.73 -43.82
CA ALA A 29 28.68 24.33 -42.45
C ALA A 29 27.19 24.01 -42.34
N ASP A 30 26.33 24.80 -43.00
CA ASP A 30 24.86 24.71 -42.89
C ASP A 30 24.27 23.40 -43.45
N THR A 31 24.88 22.82 -44.50
CA THR A 31 24.37 21.59 -45.12
C THR A 31 24.65 20.35 -44.26
N ALA A 32 25.74 20.34 -43.51
CA ALA A 32 26.09 19.25 -42.60
C ALA A 32 25.16 19.24 -41.38
N THR A 33 24.89 20.41 -40.79
CA THR A 33 23.90 20.58 -39.71
C THR A 33 22.50 20.23 -40.18
N GLU A 34 22.09 20.65 -41.37
CA GLU A 34 20.77 20.32 -41.92
C GLU A 34 20.62 18.81 -42.17
N SER A 35 21.66 18.14 -42.69
CA SER A 35 21.63 16.69 -42.90
C SER A 35 21.56 15.90 -41.58
N SER A 36 22.26 16.37 -40.55
CA SER A 36 22.24 15.78 -39.20
C SER A 36 20.87 15.94 -38.55
N LEU A 37 20.28 17.13 -38.63
CA LEU A 37 18.94 17.42 -38.12
C LEU A 37 17.86 16.60 -38.85
N ARG A 38 17.97 16.45 -40.17
CA ARG A 38 17.06 15.61 -40.95
C ARG A 38 17.14 14.14 -40.55
N LYS A 39 18.34 13.65 -40.23
CA LYS A 39 18.54 12.29 -39.73
C LYS A 39 17.91 12.12 -38.34
N GLU A 40 18.16 13.04 -37.42
CA GLU A 40 17.60 13.02 -36.06
C GLU A 40 16.06 13.04 -36.09
N VAL A 41 15.46 13.91 -36.91
CA VAL A 41 13.99 13.93 -37.11
C VAL A 41 13.47 12.60 -37.68
N SER A 42 14.21 11.97 -38.58
CA SER A 42 13.83 10.65 -39.10
C SER A 42 13.91 9.56 -38.03
N ASP A 43 14.91 9.61 -37.17
CA ASP A 43 15.12 8.61 -36.12
C ASP A 43 14.04 8.78 -35.02
N LEU A 44 13.74 10.02 -34.61
CA LEU A 44 12.65 10.34 -33.67
C LEU A 44 11.26 9.94 -34.20
N LYS A 45 11.00 10.04 -35.51
CA LYS A 45 9.75 9.56 -36.11
C LYS A 45 9.61 8.04 -36.04
N LYS A 46 10.71 7.31 -36.22
CA LYS A 46 10.71 5.85 -36.09
C LYS A 46 10.48 5.43 -34.64
N GLU A 47 11.15 6.10 -33.70
CA GLU A 47 10.99 5.85 -32.26
C GLU A 47 9.55 6.11 -31.79
N ASN A 48 8.95 7.24 -32.19
CA ASN A 48 7.55 7.52 -31.86
C ASN A 48 6.58 6.49 -32.45
N ASN A 49 6.82 6.02 -33.67
CA ASN A 49 6.00 4.97 -34.28
C ASN A 49 6.11 3.64 -33.52
N GLU A 50 7.30 3.31 -33.02
CA GLU A 50 7.53 2.11 -32.21
C GLU A 50 6.90 2.25 -30.81
N LEU A 51 7.02 3.41 -30.17
CA LEU A 51 6.37 3.70 -28.89
C LEU A 51 4.85 3.62 -29.00
N ASN A 52 4.25 4.18 -30.05
CA ASN A 52 2.81 4.09 -30.26
C ASN A 52 2.33 2.64 -30.40
N LYS A 53 3.09 1.78 -31.09
CA LYS A 53 2.78 0.34 -31.17
C LYS A 53 2.86 -0.34 -29.81
N ARG A 54 3.85 0.01 -28.97
CA ARG A 54 3.98 -0.55 -27.62
C ARG A 54 2.84 -0.12 -26.71
N VAL A 55 2.40 1.15 -26.82
CA VAL A 55 1.23 1.65 -26.09
C VAL A 55 -0.01 0.89 -26.52
N GLU A 56 -0.23 0.68 -27.82
CA GLU A 56 -1.36 -0.10 -28.33
C GLU A 56 -1.37 -1.55 -27.80
N VAL A 57 -0.21 -2.20 -27.76
CA VAL A 57 -0.08 -3.56 -27.17
C VAL A 57 -0.41 -3.55 -25.68
N LEU A 58 0.05 -2.56 -24.91
CA LEU A 58 -0.23 -2.43 -23.48
C LEU A 58 -1.72 -2.15 -23.21
N THR A 59 -2.35 -1.28 -24.01
CA THR A 59 -3.79 -1.02 -23.93
C THR A 59 -4.59 -2.29 -24.20
N ASN A 60 -4.24 -3.03 -25.24
CA ASN A 60 -4.91 -4.30 -25.57
C ASN A 60 -4.67 -5.39 -24.50
N MET A 61 -3.51 -5.38 -23.82
CA MET A 61 -3.27 -6.26 -22.67
C MET A 61 -4.09 -5.85 -21.43
N SER A 62 -4.33 -4.55 -21.23
CA SER A 62 -5.17 -4.03 -20.16
C SER A 62 -6.63 -4.43 -20.36
N ASP A 63 -7.14 -4.33 -21.59
CA ASP A 63 -8.54 -4.64 -21.90
C ASP A 63 -8.85 -6.14 -21.85
N ASN A 64 -7.86 -7.00 -22.12
CA ASN A 64 -7.99 -8.47 -22.04
C ASN A 64 -7.77 -9.04 -20.61
N SER A 65 -7.54 -8.18 -19.60
CA SER A 65 -7.49 -8.58 -18.18
C SER A 65 -8.85 -8.53 -17.48
N SER A 66 -9.93 -8.32 -18.24
CA SER A 66 -11.30 -8.46 -17.77
C SER A 66 -11.64 -9.95 -17.57
N THR A 67 -11.04 -10.57 -16.56
CA THR A 67 -11.61 -11.77 -15.94
C THR A 67 -12.99 -11.38 -15.43
N GLU A 68 -14.03 -11.89 -16.09
CA GLU A 68 -15.37 -12.00 -15.52
C GLU A 68 -15.29 -12.90 -14.28
N ASN A 69 -14.93 -12.32 -13.14
CA ASN A 69 -15.10 -12.98 -11.87
C ASN A 69 -16.53 -12.72 -11.40
N SER A 70 -17.45 -13.56 -11.86
CA SER A 70 -18.73 -13.76 -11.17
C SER A 70 -18.43 -14.55 -9.90
N SER A 71 -17.94 -13.83 -8.89
CA SER A 71 -17.92 -14.29 -7.51
C SER A 71 -18.63 -13.22 -6.72
N ASN A 72 -19.63 -13.62 -5.93
CA ASN A 72 -20.29 -12.75 -4.95
C ASN A 72 -19.24 -11.91 -4.22
N ASP A 73 -19.13 -10.65 -4.61
CA ASP A 73 -18.45 -9.63 -3.84
C ASP A 73 -19.38 -9.27 -2.69
N GLU A 74 -19.52 -10.21 -1.75
CA GLU A 74 -19.87 -9.86 -0.39
C GLU A 74 -18.61 -9.22 0.19
N SER A 75 -18.33 -7.98 -0.25
CA SER A 75 -17.38 -7.10 0.38
C SER A 75 -17.79 -7.11 1.85
N THR A 76 -17.02 -7.80 2.70
CA THR A 76 -17.28 -7.94 4.13
C THR A 76 -16.85 -6.65 4.80
N ASN A 77 -17.45 -5.56 4.33
CA ASN A 77 -17.32 -4.23 4.85
C ASN A 77 -18.36 -4.10 5.95
N GLY A 78 -17.95 -4.40 7.18
CA GLY A 78 -18.70 -4.07 8.39
C GLY A 78 -19.25 -5.25 9.20
N ASN A 79 -18.68 -5.39 10.40
CA ASN A 79 -19.22 -6.11 11.57
C ASN A 79 -19.32 -7.64 11.45
N VAL A 80 -18.16 -8.30 11.42
CA VAL A 80 -18.05 -9.74 11.58
C VAL A 80 -18.11 -10.08 13.08
N LYS A 81 -18.74 -11.17 13.46
CA LYS A 81 -18.75 -11.64 14.86
C LYS A 81 -17.58 -12.57 15.15
N ILE A 82 -17.03 -12.49 16.36
CA ILE A 82 -16.09 -13.51 16.85
C ILE A 82 -16.70 -14.90 16.63
N GLY A 83 -15.91 -15.81 16.05
CA GLY A 83 -16.31 -17.15 15.62
C GLY A 83 -16.73 -17.27 14.15
N GLN A 84 -16.99 -16.16 13.44
CA GLN A 84 -17.30 -16.20 12.01
C GLN A 84 -16.03 -16.19 11.15
N SER A 85 -16.05 -16.97 10.06
CA SER A 85 -14.96 -17.01 9.08
C SER A 85 -15.13 -15.93 8.01
N VAL A 86 -14.03 -15.33 7.58
CA VAL A 86 -13.95 -14.40 6.44
C VAL A 86 -12.91 -14.91 5.44
N GLY A 87 -13.27 -14.95 4.16
CA GLY A 87 -12.36 -15.33 3.08
C GLY A 87 -11.69 -14.10 2.48
N PHE A 88 -10.40 -14.23 2.14
CA PHE A 88 -9.60 -13.15 1.57
C PHE A 88 -9.15 -13.49 0.14
N THR A 89 -8.88 -12.47 -0.66
CA THR A 89 -8.45 -12.63 -2.06
C THR A 89 -7.07 -13.27 -2.19
N SER A 90 -6.24 -13.19 -1.15
CA SER A 90 -4.98 -13.93 -0.98
C SER A 90 -5.17 -15.43 -0.76
N GLY A 91 -6.40 -15.89 -0.52
CA GLY A 91 -6.78 -17.29 -0.49
C GLY A 91 -6.80 -17.93 0.90
N GLU A 92 -6.58 -17.15 1.96
CA GLU A 92 -6.84 -17.57 3.32
C GLU A 92 -8.31 -17.40 3.73
N LEU A 93 -8.77 -18.29 4.60
CA LEU A 93 -10.02 -18.18 5.34
C LEU A 93 -9.66 -18.03 6.82
N ILE A 94 -9.99 -16.88 7.41
CA ILE A 94 -9.63 -16.54 8.80
C ILE A 94 -10.87 -16.55 9.68
N THR A 95 -10.73 -17.13 10.87
CA THR A 95 -11.72 -17.03 11.96
C THR A 95 -11.03 -16.55 13.21
N VAL A 96 -11.39 -15.38 13.72
CA VAL A 96 -11.04 -14.99 15.09
C VAL A 96 -11.96 -15.73 16.03
N THR A 97 -11.43 -16.65 16.84
CA THR A 97 -12.20 -17.55 17.69
C THR A 97 -12.35 -17.06 19.12
N GLU A 98 -11.41 -16.23 19.60
CA GLU A 98 -11.40 -15.69 20.95
C GLU A 98 -10.66 -14.36 20.99
N VAL A 99 -11.17 -13.43 21.79
CA VAL A 99 -10.46 -12.23 22.26
C VAL A 99 -10.80 -12.05 23.74
N LYS A 100 -9.79 -11.96 24.61
CA LYS A 100 -10.01 -11.81 26.07
C LYS A 100 -8.80 -11.22 26.79
N ALA A 101 -9.06 -10.46 27.85
CA ALA A 101 -8.01 -10.13 28.82
C ALA A 101 -7.56 -11.39 29.56
N ASP A 102 -6.25 -11.55 29.76
CA ASP A 102 -5.67 -12.69 30.47
C ASP A 102 -4.40 -12.27 31.24
N ASP A 103 -4.59 -11.78 32.46
CA ASP A 103 -3.52 -11.30 33.35
C ASP A 103 -2.50 -12.39 33.76
N THR A 104 -2.73 -13.65 33.38
CA THR A 104 -1.75 -14.72 33.60
C THR A 104 -0.63 -14.72 32.55
N ILE A 105 -0.81 -14.01 31.43
CA ILE A 105 0.17 -13.88 30.36
C ILE A 105 1.20 -12.79 30.68
N GLY A 106 2.48 -13.19 30.72
CA GLY A 106 3.59 -12.23 30.79
C GLY A 106 3.90 -11.64 29.41
N LEU A 107 3.70 -10.34 29.26
CA LEU A 107 4.15 -9.59 28.08
C LEU A 107 5.66 -9.33 28.15
N MET A 108 6.35 -9.32 27.01
CA MET A 108 7.80 -9.08 26.95
C MET A 108 8.17 -7.61 27.21
N ASP A 109 7.34 -6.66 26.77
CA ASP A 109 7.61 -5.21 26.87
C ASP A 109 6.38 -4.45 27.38
N ILE A 110 5.81 -4.89 28.51
CA ILE A 110 4.64 -4.25 29.11
C ILE A 110 4.89 -2.77 29.40
N LYS A 111 4.01 -1.90 28.94
CA LYS A 111 4.07 -0.46 29.21
C LYS A 111 3.13 -0.09 30.35
N ASP A 112 3.38 1.08 30.96
CA ASP A 112 2.53 1.59 32.03
C ASP A 112 1.07 1.70 31.58
N GLY A 113 0.18 1.15 32.41
CA GLY A 113 -1.25 1.08 32.15
C GLY A 113 -1.69 0.00 31.14
N GLU A 114 -0.80 -0.81 30.57
CA GLU A 114 -1.19 -1.95 29.73
C GLU A 114 -1.52 -3.20 30.57
N HIS A 115 -2.51 -3.97 30.12
CA HIS A 115 -2.75 -5.37 30.52
C HIS A 115 -2.73 -6.29 29.30
N PRO A 116 -2.42 -7.59 29.48
CA PRO A 116 -2.42 -8.57 28.41
C PRO A 116 -3.83 -8.89 27.90
N VAL A 117 -3.99 -8.85 26.57
CA VAL A 117 -5.14 -9.41 25.86
C VAL A 117 -4.65 -10.44 24.86
N VAL A 118 -5.31 -11.59 24.85
CA VAL A 118 -5.02 -12.73 23.97
C VAL A 118 -6.04 -12.76 22.85
N VAL A 119 -5.56 -12.86 21.61
CA VAL A 119 -6.38 -13.10 20.42
C VAL A 119 -6.02 -14.47 19.84
N THR A 120 -7.02 -15.35 19.70
CA THR A 120 -6.83 -16.66 19.06
C THR A 120 -7.55 -16.69 17.72
N ALA A 121 -6.82 -16.96 16.64
CA ALA A 121 -7.35 -17.08 15.30
C ALA A 121 -7.04 -18.44 14.66
N ILE A 122 -7.91 -18.91 13.79
CA ILE A 122 -7.66 -20.02 12.88
C ILE A 122 -7.48 -19.45 11.48
N VAL A 123 -6.35 -19.74 10.84
CA VAL A 123 -6.04 -19.35 9.47
C VAL A 123 -5.95 -20.60 8.62
N GLU A 124 -6.85 -20.75 7.66
CA GLU A 124 -6.88 -21.86 6.71
C GLU A 124 -6.41 -21.40 5.33
N ASN A 125 -5.39 -22.06 4.78
CA ASN A 125 -4.98 -21.82 3.39
C ASN A 125 -5.87 -22.61 2.43
N LYS A 126 -6.71 -21.93 1.65
CA LYS A 126 -7.61 -22.53 0.64
C LYS A 126 -6.98 -22.66 -0.74
N THR A 127 -5.74 -22.21 -0.92
CA THR A 127 -5.05 -22.28 -2.21
C THR A 127 -4.34 -23.63 -2.41
N ASN A 128 -3.82 -23.85 -3.62
CA ASN A 128 -3.01 -25.02 -4.00
C ASN A 128 -1.50 -24.84 -3.75
N SER A 129 -1.08 -23.72 -3.15
CA SER A 129 0.31 -23.38 -2.87
C SER A 129 0.46 -22.91 -1.42
N PRO A 130 1.66 -22.89 -0.81
CA PRO A 130 1.85 -22.24 0.49
C PRO A 130 1.47 -20.75 0.43
N ILE A 131 0.97 -20.21 1.53
CA ILE A 131 0.79 -18.76 1.73
C ILE A 131 1.75 -18.28 2.81
N ASP A 132 2.38 -17.12 2.60
CA ASP A 132 3.14 -16.44 3.63
C ASP A 132 2.19 -15.93 4.71
N PHE A 133 2.60 -16.03 5.97
CA PHE A 133 1.80 -15.59 7.10
C PHE A 133 2.64 -14.77 8.08
N ASN A 134 2.07 -13.66 8.56
CA ASN A 134 2.66 -12.84 9.60
C ASN A 134 1.56 -12.41 10.58
N SER A 135 1.67 -12.81 11.84
CA SER A 135 0.70 -12.44 12.87
C SER A 135 0.62 -10.93 13.14
N GLN A 136 1.64 -10.14 12.78
CA GLN A 136 1.61 -8.68 12.94
C GLN A 136 0.64 -7.97 11.96
N THR A 137 0.05 -8.70 11.00
CA THR A 137 -0.99 -8.13 10.13
C THR A 137 -2.35 -8.04 10.80
N PHE A 138 -2.48 -8.54 12.04
CA PHE A 138 -3.66 -8.33 12.86
C PHE A 138 -3.47 -7.12 13.77
N ASP A 139 -4.48 -6.24 13.81
CA ASP A 139 -4.57 -5.21 14.82
C ASP A 139 -5.68 -5.55 15.83
N LEU A 140 -5.52 -5.04 17.05
CA LEU A 140 -6.51 -5.11 18.12
C LEU A 140 -6.80 -3.69 18.58
N TYR A 141 -8.08 -3.36 18.75
CA TYR A 141 -8.54 -2.12 19.36
C TYR A 141 -9.35 -2.41 20.61
N ASP A 142 -9.23 -1.55 21.62
CA ASP A 142 -10.04 -1.60 22.82
C ASP A 142 -11.39 -0.87 22.65
N GLY A 143 -12.20 -0.88 23.71
CA GLY A 143 -13.53 -0.27 23.70
C GLY A 143 -13.56 1.25 23.59
N ASN A 144 -12.39 1.91 23.62
CA ASN A 144 -12.24 3.33 23.32
C ASN A 144 -11.71 3.57 21.89
N ASP A 145 -11.67 2.53 21.05
CA ASP A 145 -11.06 2.53 19.73
C ASP A 145 -9.54 2.85 19.75
N GLU A 146 -8.86 2.61 20.88
CA GLU A 146 -7.41 2.76 20.95
C GLU A 146 -6.69 1.51 20.44
N LEU A 147 -5.72 1.71 19.55
CA LEU A 147 -4.89 0.63 19.01
C LEU A 147 -4.01 0.02 20.11
N ALA A 148 -4.15 -1.29 20.29
CA ALA A 148 -3.31 -2.07 21.16
C ALA A 148 -1.92 -2.31 20.55
N ARG A 149 -0.94 -2.57 21.42
CA ARG A 149 0.42 -2.88 21.00
C ARG A 149 0.60 -4.38 20.82
N PHE A 150 0.94 -4.83 19.61
CA PHE A 150 1.39 -6.21 19.38
C PHE A 150 2.65 -6.49 20.22
N ASP A 151 2.62 -7.56 21.02
CA ASP A 151 3.72 -7.90 21.93
C ASP A 151 4.54 -9.08 21.41
N ALA A 152 5.86 -8.99 21.57
CA ALA A 152 6.80 -10.00 21.09
C ALA A 152 6.66 -11.36 21.80
N SER A 153 6.02 -11.41 22.98
CA SER A 153 5.66 -12.67 23.64
C SER A 153 4.82 -13.59 22.77
N THR A 154 4.11 -13.05 21.76
CA THR A 154 3.42 -13.82 20.70
C THR A 154 4.31 -14.89 20.07
N TYR A 155 5.60 -14.60 19.84
CA TYR A 155 6.54 -15.54 19.22
C TYR A 155 7.07 -16.62 20.17
N SER A 156 6.64 -16.61 21.44
CA SER A 156 6.80 -17.76 22.33
C SER A 156 5.77 -18.86 22.03
N ASN A 157 4.70 -18.52 21.31
CA ASN A 157 3.73 -19.47 20.75
C ASN A 157 4.22 -19.99 19.39
N ASN A 158 3.61 -21.08 18.90
CA ASN A 158 3.89 -21.63 17.57
C ASN A 158 3.18 -20.80 16.48
N VAL A 159 3.84 -19.73 16.03
CA VAL A 159 3.36 -18.88 14.92
C VAL A 159 4.09 -19.29 13.62
N PRO A 160 3.37 -19.84 12.62
CA PRO A 160 4.00 -20.21 11.36
C PRO A 160 4.44 -18.97 10.57
N HIS A 161 5.48 -19.10 9.76
CA HIS A 161 5.82 -18.09 8.74
C HIS A 161 5.14 -18.40 7.39
N GLU A 162 4.72 -19.65 7.19
CA GLU A 162 3.99 -20.12 6.02
C GLU A 162 2.91 -21.12 6.44
N ILE A 163 1.80 -21.15 5.70
CA ILE A 163 0.75 -22.15 5.88
C ILE A 163 0.68 -22.97 4.59
N ALA A 164 1.02 -24.25 4.67
CA ALA A 164 0.98 -25.14 3.52
C ALA A 164 -0.44 -25.26 2.93
N SER A 165 -0.52 -25.60 1.64
CA SER A 165 -1.78 -25.76 0.91
C SER A 165 -2.77 -26.69 1.63
N GLY A 166 -4.01 -26.23 1.78
CA GLY A 166 -5.10 -26.96 2.41
C GLY A 166 -4.94 -27.18 3.93
N LYS A 167 -3.94 -26.57 4.56
CA LYS A 167 -3.70 -26.68 6.00
C LYS A 167 -4.29 -25.51 6.78
N LYS A 168 -4.45 -25.74 8.08
CA LYS A 168 -4.88 -24.74 9.06
C LYS A 168 -3.78 -24.50 10.07
N ALA A 169 -3.67 -23.27 10.53
CA ALA A 169 -2.87 -22.89 11.68
C ALA A 169 -3.77 -22.25 12.74
N THR A 170 -3.58 -22.62 14.00
CA THR A 170 -4.12 -21.87 15.13
C THR A 170 -3.03 -20.92 15.59
N VAL A 171 -3.33 -19.63 15.60
CA VAL A 171 -2.40 -18.55 15.92
C VAL A 171 -2.90 -17.86 17.18
N VAL A 172 -2.03 -17.79 18.19
CA VAL A 172 -2.31 -17.13 19.46
C VAL A 172 -1.40 -15.90 19.54
N MET A 173 -2.02 -14.72 19.57
CA MET A 173 -1.36 -13.42 19.55
C MET A 173 -1.59 -12.72 20.88
N HIS A 174 -0.56 -12.05 21.38
CA HIS A 174 -0.60 -11.29 22.63
C HIS A 174 -0.47 -9.80 22.32
N PHE A 175 -1.30 -9.01 22.98
CA PHE A 175 -1.31 -7.56 22.88
C PHE A 175 -1.23 -6.93 24.27
N GLY A 176 -0.50 -5.81 24.38
CA GLY A 176 -0.60 -4.89 25.50
C GLY A 176 -1.68 -3.86 25.24
N VAL A 177 -2.70 -3.79 26.10
CA VAL A 177 -3.91 -2.98 25.90
C VAL A 177 -4.13 -2.08 27.10
N LYS A 178 -4.49 -0.80 26.88
CA LYS A 178 -4.73 0.16 27.97
C LYS A 178 -6.20 0.22 28.39
N GLY A 179 -7.11 0.20 27.43
CA GLY A 179 -8.54 0.15 27.68
C GLY A 179 -9.05 -1.28 27.84
N ASN A 180 -10.35 -1.37 28.11
CA ASN A 180 -11.02 -2.65 28.34
C ASN A 180 -11.93 -3.00 27.15
N ALA A 181 -12.54 -4.18 27.21
CA ALA A 181 -13.58 -4.62 26.29
C ALA A 181 -14.73 -3.58 26.15
N PRO A 182 -15.51 -3.61 25.05
CA PRO A 182 -15.47 -4.60 23.96
C PRO A 182 -14.22 -4.46 23.10
N TYR A 183 -13.63 -5.59 22.72
CA TYR A 183 -12.48 -5.57 21.81
C TYR A 183 -12.92 -5.73 20.35
N SER A 184 -12.13 -5.17 19.43
CA SER A 184 -12.24 -5.46 18.00
C SER A 184 -10.91 -5.88 17.40
N VAL A 185 -10.94 -6.91 16.56
CA VAL A 185 -9.75 -7.45 15.88
C VAL A 185 -9.90 -7.17 14.39
N THR A 186 -8.86 -6.66 13.75
CA THR A 186 -8.86 -6.42 12.30
C THR A 186 -7.83 -7.28 11.58
N TYR A 187 -8.13 -7.59 10.32
CA TYR A 187 -7.18 -8.16 9.36
C TYR A 187 -7.60 -7.70 7.97
N GLY A 188 -6.74 -6.92 7.29
CA GLY A 188 -7.10 -6.30 6.02
C GLY A 188 -8.43 -5.50 6.16
N PRO A 189 -9.43 -5.72 5.28
CA PRO A 189 -10.71 -5.02 5.37
C PRO A 189 -11.69 -5.58 6.42
N ALA A 190 -11.38 -6.71 7.05
CA ALA A 190 -12.31 -7.38 7.97
C ALA A 190 -12.12 -6.87 9.41
N THR A 191 -13.25 -6.78 10.14
CA THR A 191 -13.27 -6.44 11.57
C THR A 191 -14.19 -7.40 12.31
N TRP A 192 -13.63 -8.14 13.27
CA TRP A 192 -14.36 -8.97 14.22
C TRP A 192 -14.60 -8.21 15.50
N ASN A 193 -15.86 -8.06 15.90
CA ASN A 193 -16.25 -7.43 17.17
C ASN A 193 -16.75 -8.46 18.16
N GLU A 194 -16.34 -8.31 19.42
CA GLU A 194 -16.88 -9.03 20.59
C GLU A 194 -18.40 -8.79 20.77
#